data_AF-A0A2Z6NL12-F1
#
_entry.id   AF-A0A2Z6NL12-F1
#
_cell.length_a   1.000
_cell.length_b   1.000
_cell.length_c   1.000
_cell.angle_alpha   90.00
_cell.angle_beta   90.00
_cell.angle_gamma   90.00
#
_symmetry.space_group_name_H-M   'P 1'
#
loop_
_entity.id
_entity.type
_entity.pdbx_description
1 polymer ?
#
loop_
_entity_poly.entity_id
_entity_poly.type
_entity_poly.pdbx_seq_one_letter_code
_entity_poly.pdbx_strand_id
1 'polypeptide(L)'
;MVSATSSPPSKVEVESEQKWVDNGKSRNAKWWYSTFHTVTAMIGAGVLSLPYAMAYLGCYSTIAWVACLARGRVENVSYSYKETSTSDLIFRIFNALGQISFAFAGHAVALEIQATIPSTPEKPSKIPMWKGAIGAYVINAICYFPVALIGYWAFGRDVNDNVLMSLERPAWLIASANLMVFIHVVAFTLFIGVTFPFFGDLLGFFGGFGFAPTSYF
;
A
#
# COMPACT_ATOMS: atom_id res chain seq x y z
N MET A 1 -9.01 38.54 2.25
CA MET A 1 -8.77 38.21 3.67
C MET A 1 -10.08 38.40 4.42
N VAL A 2 -10.84 37.33 4.65
CA VAL A 2 -11.98 37.35 5.58
C VAL A 2 -11.49 36.61 6.82
N SER A 3 -11.14 37.38 7.86
CA SER A 3 -10.74 36.84 9.15
C SER A 3 -12.00 36.32 9.84
N ALA A 4 -12.18 35.01 9.90
CA ALA A 4 -13.25 34.40 10.67
C ALA A 4 -12.96 34.60 12.17
N THR A 5 -13.51 35.66 12.76
CA THR A 5 -13.58 35.82 14.22
C THR A 5 -14.69 34.90 14.74
N SER A 6 -14.33 33.68 15.13
CA SER A 6 -15.24 32.82 15.90
C SER A 6 -15.43 33.40 17.30
N SER A 7 -16.67 33.55 17.73
CA SER A 7 -17.03 33.93 19.09
C SER A 7 -16.42 32.97 20.12
N PRO A 8 -15.98 33.45 21.30
CA PRO A 8 -15.50 32.56 22.34
C PRO A 8 -16.63 31.61 22.80
N PRO A 9 -16.32 30.33 23.06
CA PRO A 9 -17.31 29.32 23.41
C PRO A 9 -18.02 29.69 24.72
N SER A 10 -19.30 29.32 24.81
CA SER A 10 -20.12 29.58 25.98
C SER A 10 -19.66 28.72 27.17
N LYS A 11 -19.87 29.19 28.40
CA LYS A 11 -19.51 28.42 29.62
C LYS A 11 -20.17 27.04 29.65
N VAL A 12 -21.37 26.92 29.09
CA VAL A 12 -22.13 25.66 28.99
C VAL A 12 -21.48 24.70 28.01
N GLU A 13 -20.98 25.18 26.86
CA GLU A 13 -20.21 24.35 25.92
C GLU A 13 -18.92 23.85 26.58
N VAL A 14 -18.16 24.73 27.25
CA VAL A 14 -16.91 24.36 27.93
C VAL A 14 -17.16 23.32 29.03
N GLU A 15 -18.21 23.50 29.82
CA GLU A 15 -18.57 22.56 30.90
C GLU A 15 -19.08 21.22 30.34
N SER A 16 -19.82 21.25 29.22
CA SER A 16 -20.27 20.04 28.54
C SER A 16 -19.10 19.26 27.94
N GLU A 17 -18.16 19.93 27.28
CA GLU A 17 -16.94 19.31 26.74
C GLU A 17 -16.10 18.69 27.85
N GLN A 18 -15.92 19.41 28.96
CA GLN A 18 -15.18 18.90 30.12
C GLN A 18 -15.87 17.63 30.69
N LYS A 19 -17.19 17.65 30.82
CA LYS A 19 -17.96 16.50 31.30
C LYS A 19 -17.90 15.30 30.35
N TRP A 20 -17.86 15.54 29.04
CA TRP A 20 -17.65 14.49 28.02
C TRP A 20 -16.23 13.91 28.09
N VAL A 21 -15.22 14.74 28.32
CA VAL A 21 -13.82 14.33 28.51
C VAL A 21 -13.67 13.47 29.77
N ASP A 22 -14.29 13.88 30.87
CA ASP A 22 -14.18 13.20 32.17
C ASP A 22 -14.97 11.87 32.22
N ASN A 23 -16.09 11.76 31.49
CA ASN A 23 -16.89 10.53 31.40
C ASN A 23 -16.37 9.53 30.35
N GLY A 24 -15.45 9.94 29.49
CA GLY A 24 -14.81 9.04 28.54
C GLY A 24 -13.97 8.02 29.28
N LYS A 25 -14.39 6.74 29.33
CA LYS A 25 -13.56 5.64 29.82
C LYS A 25 -12.13 5.80 29.29
N SER A 26 -11.11 5.71 30.15
CA SER A 26 -9.71 5.82 29.75
C SER A 26 -9.33 4.64 28.84
N ARG A 27 -9.60 4.79 27.54
CA ARG A 27 -9.15 3.84 26.53
C ARG A 27 -7.66 4.08 26.37
N ASN A 28 -6.84 3.16 26.88
CA ASN A 28 -5.39 3.20 26.74
C ASN A 28 -5.04 3.08 25.25
N ALA A 29 -4.84 4.23 24.59
CA ALA A 29 -4.54 4.30 23.18
C ALA A 29 -3.09 3.88 22.95
N LYS A 30 -2.92 2.65 22.48
CA LYS A 30 -1.62 2.04 22.30
C LYS A 30 -1.12 2.29 20.87
N TRP A 31 0.06 2.87 20.73
CA TRP A 31 0.63 3.30 19.43
C TRP A 31 0.74 2.16 18.40
N TRP A 32 0.89 0.92 18.87
CA TRP A 32 0.98 -0.25 18.00
C TRP A 32 -0.33 -0.55 17.26
N TYR A 33 -1.50 -0.15 17.77
CA TYR A 33 -2.74 -0.27 16.99
C TYR A 33 -2.69 0.62 15.74
N SER A 34 -2.22 1.85 15.87
CA SER A 34 -2.04 2.74 14.74
C SER A 34 -1.05 2.15 13.72
N THR A 35 0.04 1.54 14.18
CA THR A 35 0.96 0.82 13.30
C THR A 35 0.26 -0.29 12.53
N PHE A 36 -0.49 -1.18 13.20
CA PHE A 36 -1.20 -2.26 12.51
C PHE A 36 -2.24 -1.74 11.51
N HIS A 37 -3.02 -0.73 11.88
CA HIS A 37 -4.00 -0.13 10.96
C HIS A 37 -3.33 0.50 9.73
N THR A 38 -2.24 1.27 9.92
CA THR A 38 -1.51 1.87 8.80
C THR A 38 -0.87 0.81 7.92
N VAL A 39 -0.26 -0.23 8.49
CA VAL A 39 0.30 -1.36 7.72
C VAL A 39 -0.80 -2.10 6.97
N THR A 40 -1.93 -2.39 7.61
CA THR A 40 -3.08 -3.04 6.97
C THR A 40 -3.72 -2.14 5.90
N ALA A 41 -3.63 -0.82 5.99
CA ALA A 41 -4.09 0.05 4.91
C ALA A 41 -3.11 0.07 3.72
N MET A 42 -1.81 0.17 4.00
CA MET A 42 -0.75 0.20 2.98
C MET A 42 -0.65 -1.13 2.22
N ILE A 43 -0.79 -2.25 2.93
CA ILE A 43 -0.65 -3.59 2.36
C ILE A 43 -2.02 -4.20 2.02
N GLY A 44 -3.06 -3.89 2.80
CA GLY A 44 -4.37 -4.55 2.77
C GLY A 44 -5.50 -3.78 2.07
N ALA A 45 -5.28 -2.58 1.52
CA ALA A 45 -6.15 -2.12 0.42
C ALA A 45 -6.08 -3.10 -0.78
N GLY A 46 -5.01 -3.90 -0.85
CA GLY A 46 -4.85 -5.07 -1.70
C GLY A 46 -5.43 -6.39 -1.16
N VAL A 47 -6.16 -6.42 -0.04
CA VAL A 47 -6.66 -7.64 0.60
C VAL A 47 -7.85 -7.30 1.53
N LEU A 48 -9.03 -7.10 0.95
CA LEU A 48 -10.29 -7.24 1.70
C LEU A 48 -10.65 -8.74 1.88
N SER A 49 -9.66 -9.52 2.35
CA SER A 49 -9.82 -10.86 2.93
C SER A 49 -8.95 -10.97 4.19
N LEU A 50 -9.34 -10.15 5.18
CA LEU A 50 -9.31 -10.31 6.64
C LEU A 50 -8.38 -11.38 7.27
N PRO A 51 -7.67 -11.00 8.36
CA PRO A 51 -6.50 -11.56 9.07
C PRO A 51 -5.66 -12.73 8.56
N TYR A 52 -6.22 -13.68 7.84
CA TYR A 52 -5.53 -14.86 7.33
C TYR A 52 -4.42 -14.45 6.34
N ALA A 53 -4.69 -13.53 5.42
CA ALA A 53 -3.71 -13.02 4.47
C ALA A 53 -2.64 -12.09 5.10
N MET A 54 -2.90 -11.48 6.27
CA MET A 54 -1.90 -10.70 7.01
C MET A 54 -0.77 -11.58 7.55
N ALA A 55 -1.07 -12.83 7.91
CA ALA A 55 -0.04 -13.84 8.23
C ALA A 55 0.76 -14.25 6.98
N TYR A 56 0.15 -14.17 5.79
CA TYR A 56 0.79 -14.52 4.52
C TYR A 56 1.53 -13.37 3.81
N LEU A 57 1.29 -12.09 4.12
CA LEU A 57 1.97 -10.97 3.43
C LEU A 57 3.43 -10.77 3.90
N GLY A 58 3.66 -10.88 5.21
CA GLY A 58 5.02 -10.99 5.76
C GLY A 58 5.71 -12.26 5.26
N CYS A 59 4.94 -13.34 5.07
CA CYS A 59 5.48 -14.56 4.50
C CYS A 59 5.74 -14.44 2.99
N TYR A 60 4.98 -13.67 2.20
CA TYR A 60 5.20 -13.54 0.75
C TYR A 60 6.49 -12.78 0.45
N SER A 61 6.69 -11.62 1.11
CA SER A 61 7.96 -10.91 1.03
C SER A 61 9.12 -11.80 1.49
N THR A 62 8.97 -12.45 2.65
CA THR A 62 10.01 -13.33 3.19
C THR A 62 10.32 -14.51 2.28
N ILE A 63 9.31 -15.20 1.78
CA ILE A 63 9.43 -16.29 0.82
C ILE A 63 10.08 -15.79 -0.47
N ALA A 64 9.73 -14.59 -0.96
CA ALA A 64 10.30 -14.05 -2.18
C ALA A 64 11.81 -13.82 -2.05
N TRP A 65 12.26 -13.08 -1.04
CA TRP A 65 13.69 -12.82 -0.90
C TRP A 65 14.48 -14.05 -0.44
N VAL A 66 13.91 -14.93 0.40
CA VAL A 66 14.53 -16.21 0.77
C VAL A 66 14.66 -17.12 -0.44
N ALA A 67 13.65 -17.22 -1.29
CA ALA A 67 13.72 -18.01 -2.51
C ALA A 67 14.75 -17.45 -3.50
N CYS A 68 14.89 -16.13 -3.59
CA CYS A 68 15.96 -15.51 -4.37
C CYS A 68 17.35 -15.86 -3.82
N LEU A 69 17.54 -15.84 -2.50
CA LEU A 69 18.78 -16.28 -1.87
C LEU A 69 19.05 -17.78 -2.12
N ALA A 70 18.02 -18.62 -1.99
CA ALA A 70 18.12 -20.06 -2.15
C ALA A 70 18.45 -20.45 -3.60
N ARG A 71 17.89 -19.73 -4.58
CA ARG A 71 18.23 -19.89 -6.01
C ARG A 71 19.64 -19.40 -6.30
N GLY A 72 20.09 -18.37 -5.60
CA GLY A 72 21.38 -17.73 -5.81
C GLY A 72 21.41 -16.83 -7.04
N ARG A 73 22.58 -16.24 -7.28
CA ARG A 73 22.82 -15.31 -8.38
C ARG A 73 22.91 -16.06 -9.71
N VAL A 74 22.18 -15.58 -10.72
CA VAL A 74 22.26 -16.12 -12.09
C VAL A 74 23.65 -15.90 -12.68
N GLU A 75 24.16 -16.89 -13.40
CA GLU A 75 25.42 -16.78 -14.14
C GLU A 75 25.32 -15.67 -15.20
N ASN A 76 26.38 -14.86 -15.34
CA ASN A 76 26.46 -13.74 -16.29
C ASN A 76 25.41 -12.62 -16.09
N VAL A 77 24.93 -12.41 -14.86
CA VAL A 77 24.00 -11.29 -14.58
C VAL A 77 24.62 -9.93 -14.91
N SER A 78 23.87 -9.12 -15.65
CA SER A 78 24.22 -7.74 -15.98
C SER A 78 23.39 -6.76 -15.17
N TYR A 79 24.06 -5.74 -14.62
CA TYR A 79 23.42 -4.61 -13.94
C TYR A 79 23.41 -3.35 -14.80
N SER A 80 23.88 -3.45 -16.06
CA SER A 80 23.84 -2.31 -16.97
C SER A 80 22.40 -1.99 -17.36
N TYR A 81 22.14 -0.71 -17.61
CA TYR A 81 20.84 -0.24 -18.09
C TYR A 81 20.45 -0.94 -19.40
N LYS A 82 19.16 -1.22 -19.54
CA LYS A 82 18.61 -1.82 -20.76
C LYS A 82 18.56 -0.75 -21.84
N GLU A 83 19.35 -0.93 -22.88
CA GLU A 83 19.29 -0.14 -24.11
C GLU A 83 17.83 -0.10 -24.58
N THR A 84 17.26 1.09 -24.58
CA THR A 84 15.85 1.30 -24.89
C THR A 84 15.65 2.70 -25.48
N SER A 85 14.49 2.93 -26.09
CA SER A 85 14.15 4.24 -26.62
C SER A 85 13.95 5.25 -25.49
N THR A 86 14.17 6.54 -25.77
CA THR A 86 13.94 7.62 -24.80
C THR A 86 12.51 7.63 -24.25
N SER A 87 11.52 7.30 -25.09
CA SER A 87 10.12 7.22 -24.66
C SER A 87 9.88 6.07 -23.68
N ASP A 88 10.42 4.88 -23.96
CA ASP A 88 10.31 3.73 -23.05
C ASP A 88 10.99 4.01 -21.71
N LEU A 89 12.17 4.65 -21.72
CA LEU A 89 12.84 5.07 -20.49
C LEU A 89 11.96 5.98 -19.63
N ILE A 90 11.33 6.99 -20.25
CA ILE A 90 10.43 7.91 -19.55
C ILE A 90 9.26 7.14 -18.92
N PHE A 91 8.58 6.28 -19.69
CA PHE A 91 7.46 5.49 -19.16
C PHE A 91 7.88 4.56 -18.01
N ARG A 92 9.06 3.95 -18.09
CA ARG A 92 9.59 3.09 -17.02
C ARG A 92 9.92 3.88 -15.75
N ILE A 93 10.47 5.09 -15.86
CA ILE A 93 10.69 5.98 -14.71
C ILE A 93 9.37 6.33 -14.05
N PHE A 94 8.36 6.77 -14.82
CA PHE A 94 7.06 7.11 -14.28
C PHE A 94 6.34 5.91 -13.66
N ASN A 95 6.44 4.73 -14.28
CA ASN A 95 5.89 3.51 -13.74
C ASN A 95 6.54 3.15 -12.39
N ALA A 96 7.87 3.20 -12.30
CA ALA A 96 8.61 2.96 -11.05
C ALA A 96 8.23 3.96 -9.95
N LEU A 97 8.13 5.26 -10.28
CA LEU A 97 7.67 6.29 -9.34
C LEU A 97 6.25 6.03 -8.86
N GLY A 98 5.35 5.61 -9.75
CA GLY A 98 3.98 5.23 -9.42
C GLY A 98 3.92 4.03 -8.48
N GLN A 99 4.71 2.98 -8.76
CA GLN A 99 4.80 1.79 -7.91
C GLN A 99 5.32 2.13 -6.50
N ILE A 100 6.37 2.98 -6.39
CA ILE A 100 6.89 3.45 -5.10
C ILE A 100 5.83 4.27 -4.36
N SER A 101 5.17 5.21 -5.04
CA SER A 101 4.13 6.05 -4.44
C SER A 101 2.98 5.19 -3.88
N PHE A 102 2.52 4.20 -4.64
CA PHE A 102 1.47 3.27 -4.22
C PHE A 102 1.91 2.40 -3.05
N ALA A 103 3.13 1.85 -3.09
CA ALA A 103 3.69 1.01 -2.02
C ALA A 103 3.80 1.73 -0.66
N PHE A 104 3.84 3.07 -0.67
CA PHE A 104 3.99 3.91 0.52
C PHE A 104 2.77 4.80 0.83
N ALA A 105 1.60 4.51 0.25
CA ALA A 105 0.40 5.34 0.30
C ALA A 105 -0.39 5.35 1.65
N GLY A 106 0.25 5.11 2.79
CA GLY A 106 -0.42 5.00 4.11
C GLY A 106 -1.10 6.26 4.64
N HIS A 107 -0.83 7.43 4.03
CA HIS A 107 -1.41 8.72 4.40
C HIS A 107 -2.94 8.80 4.34
N ALA A 108 -3.59 8.06 3.44
CA ALA A 108 -5.04 8.14 3.22
C ALA A 108 -5.85 7.77 4.47
N VAL A 109 -5.34 6.86 5.29
CA VAL A 109 -6.01 6.40 6.53
C VAL A 109 -5.56 7.16 7.78
N ALA A 110 -4.65 8.12 7.66
CA ALA A 110 -4.10 8.81 8.82
C ALA A 110 -5.20 9.55 9.61
N LEU A 111 -6.12 10.23 8.93
CA LEU A 111 -7.23 10.94 9.57
C LEU A 111 -8.25 9.99 10.20
N GLU A 112 -8.53 8.85 9.54
CA GLU A 112 -9.42 7.81 10.06
C GLU A 112 -8.88 7.20 11.36
N ILE A 113 -7.59 6.86 11.39
CA ILE A 113 -6.96 6.31 12.60
C ILE A 113 -6.90 7.39 13.69
N GLN A 114 -6.61 8.65 13.35
CA GLN A 114 -6.59 9.76 14.32
C GLN A 114 -7.95 9.92 15.00
N ALA A 115 -9.05 9.79 14.26
CA ALA A 115 -10.41 9.88 14.79
C ALA A 115 -10.74 8.75 15.80
N THR A 116 -10.04 7.61 15.73
CA THR A 116 -10.24 6.49 16.68
C THR A 116 -9.34 6.54 17.92
N ILE A 117 -8.31 7.40 17.93
CA ILE A 117 -7.38 7.56 19.04
C ILE A 117 -7.92 8.66 19.98
N PRO A 118 -8.24 8.33 21.25
CA PRO A 118 -8.63 9.30 22.26
C PRO A 118 -7.63 10.46 22.30
N SER A 119 -8.13 11.69 22.15
CA SER A 119 -7.35 12.92 22.21
C SER A 119 -7.88 13.76 23.36
N THR A 120 -7.03 14.13 24.32
CA THR A 120 -7.36 15.18 25.29
C THR A 120 -6.44 16.37 25.05
N PRO A 121 -6.79 17.60 25.49
CA PRO A 121 -5.91 18.77 25.40
C PRO A 121 -4.51 18.52 26.00
N GLU A 122 -4.45 17.68 27.03
CA GLU A 122 -3.22 17.30 27.74
C GLU A 122 -2.45 16.14 27.07
N LYS A 123 -3.13 15.29 26.30
CA LYS A 123 -2.55 14.14 25.59
C LYS A 123 -3.01 14.11 24.12
N PRO A 124 -2.30 14.83 23.23
CA PRO A 124 -2.70 14.91 21.82
C PRO A 124 -2.42 13.59 21.09
N SER A 125 -3.39 13.11 20.29
CA SER A 125 -3.29 11.89 19.47
C SER A 125 -2.19 11.90 18.40
N LYS A 126 -1.67 13.08 18.04
CA LYS A 126 -0.57 13.24 17.09
C LYS A 126 0.70 12.47 17.50
N ILE A 127 0.95 12.33 18.81
CA ILE A 127 2.14 11.64 19.33
C ILE A 127 2.07 10.11 19.08
N PRO A 128 1.03 9.39 19.54
CA PRO A 128 0.88 7.96 19.23
C PRO A 128 0.68 7.71 17.73
N MET A 129 0.02 8.62 17.00
CA MET A 129 -0.12 8.55 15.55
C MET A 129 1.23 8.60 14.83
N TRP A 130 2.11 9.55 15.21
CA TRP A 130 3.44 9.67 14.60
C TRP A 130 4.32 8.44 14.86
N LYS A 131 4.29 7.91 16.10
CA LYS A 131 4.96 6.64 16.43
C LYS A 131 4.37 5.47 15.62
N GLY A 132 3.05 5.45 15.48
CA GLY A 132 2.30 4.50 14.67
C GLY A 132 2.77 4.49 13.21
N ALA A 133 2.81 5.68 12.61
CA ALA A 133 3.27 5.92 11.25
C ALA A 133 4.73 5.49 11.06
N ILE A 134 5.67 5.96 11.90
CA ILE A 134 7.08 5.54 11.80
C ILE A 134 7.19 4.01 11.84
N GLY A 135 6.53 3.37 12.79
CA GLY A 135 6.54 1.91 12.90
C GLY A 135 6.02 1.24 11.62
N ALA A 136 4.94 1.76 11.04
CA ALA A 136 4.36 1.21 9.81
C ALA A 136 5.29 1.37 8.60
N TYR A 137 5.89 2.54 8.41
CA TYR A 137 6.83 2.79 7.32
C TYR A 137 8.12 1.97 7.47
N VAL A 138 8.59 1.73 8.69
CA VAL A 138 9.74 0.84 8.96
C VAL A 138 9.42 -0.61 8.61
N ILE A 139 8.26 -1.13 9.05
CA ILE A 139 7.81 -2.48 8.69
C ILE A 139 7.70 -2.61 7.17
N ASN A 140 7.11 -1.61 6.51
CA ASN A 140 6.96 -1.59 5.06
C ASN A 140 8.31 -1.61 4.35
N ALA A 141 9.29 -0.85 4.85
CA ALA A 141 10.65 -0.86 4.32
C ALA A 141 11.30 -2.25 4.49
N ILE A 142 11.15 -2.90 5.64
CA ILE A 142 11.65 -4.26 5.86
C ILE A 142 11.00 -5.27 4.92
N CYS A 143 9.74 -5.07 4.51
CA CYS A 143 9.07 -5.94 3.55
C CYS A 143 9.55 -5.72 2.10
N TYR A 144 9.79 -4.48 1.68
CA TYR A 144 10.11 -4.18 0.27
C TYR A 144 11.61 -4.16 -0.05
N PHE A 145 12.45 -3.60 0.83
CA PHE A 145 13.87 -3.41 0.54
C PHE A 145 14.63 -4.74 0.36
N PRO A 146 14.48 -5.75 1.22
CA PRO A 146 15.15 -7.04 1.01
C PRO A 146 14.75 -7.70 -0.30
N VAL A 147 13.46 -7.64 -0.66
CA VAL A 147 12.96 -8.20 -1.93
C VAL A 147 13.57 -7.48 -3.13
N ALA A 148 13.59 -6.14 -3.11
CA ALA A 148 14.16 -5.34 -4.18
C ALA A 148 15.68 -5.54 -4.30
N LEU A 149 16.41 -5.50 -3.18
CA LEU A 149 17.87 -5.61 -3.16
C LEU A 149 18.34 -7.03 -3.53
N ILE A 150 17.75 -8.06 -2.94
CA ILE A 150 18.14 -9.45 -3.17
C ILE A 150 17.65 -9.91 -4.55
N GLY A 151 16.43 -9.54 -4.94
CA GLY A 151 15.90 -9.83 -6.28
C GLY A 151 16.76 -9.20 -7.36
N TYR A 152 17.08 -7.91 -7.23
CA TYR A 152 17.98 -7.25 -8.18
C TYR A 152 19.38 -7.86 -8.13
N TRP A 153 19.93 -8.17 -6.96
CA TRP A 153 21.22 -8.87 -6.87
C TRP A 153 21.21 -10.23 -7.58
N ALA A 154 20.13 -11.01 -7.46
CA ALA A 154 20.03 -12.34 -8.04
C ALA A 154 19.85 -12.34 -9.57
N PHE A 155 19.05 -11.40 -10.09
CA PHE A 155 18.59 -11.39 -11.49
C PHE A 155 19.05 -10.18 -12.33
N GLY A 156 19.55 -9.13 -11.68
CA GLY A 156 20.01 -7.91 -12.33
C GLY A 156 18.93 -7.23 -13.16
N ARG A 157 19.30 -6.80 -14.36
CA ARG A 157 18.42 -6.11 -15.31
C ARG A 157 17.24 -6.96 -15.81
N ASP A 158 17.31 -8.29 -15.67
CA ASP A 158 16.32 -9.24 -16.18
C ASP A 158 15.33 -9.69 -15.08
N VAL A 159 15.34 -8.99 -13.94
CA VAL A 159 14.29 -9.16 -12.92
C VAL A 159 12.93 -8.74 -13.50
N ASN A 160 11.91 -9.57 -13.28
CA ASN A 160 10.54 -9.25 -13.65
C ASN A 160 9.88 -8.38 -12.58
N ASP A 161 8.85 -7.62 -12.94
CA ASP A 161 8.07 -6.78 -12.01
C ASP A 161 7.55 -7.60 -10.80
N ASN A 162 7.16 -8.85 -11.04
CA ASN A 162 6.98 -9.84 -9.98
C ASN A 162 8.21 -10.73 -9.89
N VAL A 163 9.03 -10.53 -8.85
CA VAL A 163 10.28 -11.28 -8.63
C VAL A 163 10.06 -12.80 -8.57
N LEU A 164 8.88 -13.28 -8.15
CA LEU A 164 8.60 -14.71 -8.12
C LEU A 164 8.55 -15.32 -9.51
N MET A 165 8.18 -14.55 -10.54
CA MET A 165 8.20 -14.99 -11.93
C MET A 165 9.64 -15.23 -12.41
N SER A 166 10.62 -14.52 -11.88
CA SER A 166 12.04 -14.71 -12.21
C SER A 166 12.62 -16.00 -11.61
N LEU A 167 12.01 -16.58 -10.57
CA LEU A 167 12.51 -17.83 -9.96
C LEU A 167 12.34 -19.05 -10.88
N GLU A 168 11.34 -19.05 -11.77
CA GLU A 168 10.90 -20.13 -12.67
C GLU A 168 10.47 -21.45 -11.97
N ARG A 169 11.01 -21.74 -10.78
CA ARG A 169 10.69 -22.90 -9.94
C ARG A 169 10.65 -22.52 -8.46
N PRO A 170 9.80 -23.19 -7.64
CA PRO A 170 8.84 -24.22 -8.04
C PRO A 170 7.54 -23.63 -8.59
N ALA A 171 6.97 -24.26 -9.62
CA ALA A 171 5.82 -23.72 -10.36
C ALA A 171 4.55 -23.54 -9.51
N TRP A 172 4.35 -24.34 -8.46
CA TRP A 172 3.19 -24.22 -7.57
C TRP A 172 3.18 -22.90 -6.79
N LEU A 173 4.36 -22.37 -6.43
CA LEU A 173 4.49 -21.11 -5.71
C LEU A 173 4.08 -19.95 -6.62
N ILE A 174 4.55 -19.97 -7.86
CA ILE A 174 4.22 -18.99 -8.91
C ILE A 174 2.72 -19.04 -9.23
N ALA A 175 2.16 -20.24 -9.41
CA ALA A 175 0.74 -20.43 -9.67
C ALA A 175 -0.13 -19.88 -8.53
N SER A 176 0.28 -20.13 -7.29
CA SER A 176 -0.43 -19.64 -6.09
C SER A 176 -0.37 -18.12 -5.98
N ALA A 177 0.79 -17.51 -6.26
CA ALA A 177 0.97 -16.07 -6.31
C ALA A 177 0.07 -15.41 -7.39
N ASN A 178 0.10 -15.97 -8.60
CA ASN A 178 -0.72 -15.47 -9.72
C ASN A 178 -2.22 -15.65 -9.43
N LEU A 179 -2.62 -16.75 -8.80
CA LEU A 179 -4.01 -16.97 -8.39
C LEU A 179 -4.47 -15.94 -7.35
N MET A 180 -3.64 -15.62 -6.36
CA MET A 180 -3.95 -14.59 -5.37
C MET A 180 -4.14 -13.23 -6.03
N VAL A 181 -3.21 -12.82 -6.91
CA VAL A 181 -3.30 -11.57 -7.65
C VAL A 181 -4.56 -11.55 -8.52
N PHE A 182 -4.86 -12.65 -9.22
CA PHE A 182 -6.06 -12.76 -10.04
C PHE A 182 -7.34 -12.58 -9.23
N ILE A 183 -7.50 -13.36 -8.15
CA ILE A 183 -8.66 -13.25 -7.25
C ILE A 183 -8.77 -11.82 -6.73
N HIS A 184 -7.64 -11.20 -6.38
CA HIS A 184 -7.62 -9.87 -5.83
C HIS A 184 -8.08 -8.80 -6.83
N VAL A 185 -7.51 -8.80 -8.04
CA VAL A 185 -7.89 -7.86 -9.11
C VAL A 185 -9.34 -8.03 -9.48
N VAL A 186 -9.81 -9.28 -9.67
CA VAL A 186 -11.22 -9.54 -10.00
C VAL A 186 -12.14 -9.05 -8.89
N ALA A 187 -11.86 -9.36 -7.62
CA ALA A 187 -12.69 -8.91 -6.50
C ALA A 187 -12.75 -7.39 -6.40
N PHE A 188 -11.61 -6.71 -6.59
CA PHE A 188 -11.54 -5.25 -6.55
C PHE A 188 -12.27 -4.60 -7.73
N THR A 189 -12.06 -5.09 -8.95
CA THR A 189 -12.75 -4.60 -10.15
C THR A 189 -14.27 -4.83 -10.05
N LEU A 190 -14.71 -5.97 -9.52
CA LEU A 190 -16.12 -6.24 -9.27
C LEU A 190 -16.69 -5.32 -8.19
N PHE A 191 -15.97 -5.08 -7.09
CA PHE A 191 -16.40 -4.17 -6.03
C PHE A 191 -16.57 -2.74 -6.56
N ILE A 192 -15.61 -2.22 -7.32
CA ILE A 192 -15.75 -0.91 -7.95
C ILE A 192 -16.91 -0.91 -8.95
N GLY A 193 -17.04 -1.93 -9.78
CA GLY A 193 -18.13 -2.05 -10.75
C GLY A 193 -19.52 -2.03 -10.12
N VAL A 194 -19.69 -2.61 -8.92
CA VAL A 194 -20.94 -2.58 -8.16
C VAL A 194 -21.15 -1.26 -7.42
N THR A 195 -20.08 -0.64 -6.92
CA THR A 195 -20.17 0.57 -6.08
C THR A 195 -20.26 1.86 -6.89
N PHE A 196 -19.68 1.88 -8.10
CA PHE A 196 -19.65 3.04 -8.98
C PHE A 196 -20.47 2.75 -10.23
N PRO A 197 -21.72 3.25 -10.32
CA PRO A 197 -22.70 2.84 -11.33
C PRO A 197 -22.31 3.15 -12.79
N PHE A 198 -21.26 3.94 -13.03
CA PHE A 198 -20.73 4.33 -14.34
C PHE A 198 -19.37 3.69 -14.67
N PHE A 199 -18.83 2.83 -13.79
CA PHE A 199 -17.49 2.27 -13.98
C PHE A 199 -17.39 1.32 -15.18
N GLY A 200 -18.46 0.59 -15.50
CA GLY A 200 -18.55 -0.23 -16.70
C GLY A 200 -18.47 0.60 -17.99
N ASP A 201 -19.21 1.71 -18.05
CA ASP A 201 -19.18 2.65 -19.18
C ASP A 201 -17.82 3.34 -19.32
N LEU A 202 -17.19 3.67 -18.20
CA LEU A 202 -15.85 4.27 -18.15
C LEU A 202 -14.76 3.30 -18.65
N LEU A 203 -14.82 2.02 -18.26
CA LEU A 203 -13.95 0.97 -18.77
C LEU A 203 -14.20 0.72 -20.27
N GLY A 204 -15.45 0.75 -20.72
CA GLY A 204 -15.79 0.67 -22.14
C GLY A 204 -15.22 1.84 -22.94
N PHE A 205 -15.30 3.06 -22.40
CA PHE A 205 -14.73 4.27 -22.98
C PHE A 205 -13.19 4.22 -23.09
N PHE A 206 -12.49 3.87 -22.00
CA PHE A 206 -11.03 3.75 -22.01
C PHE A 206 -10.53 2.54 -22.80
N GLY A 207 -11.25 1.41 -22.75
CA GLY A 207 -10.99 0.25 -23.59
C GLY A 207 -11.11 0.58 -25.08
N GLY A 208 -12.12 1.38 -25.46
CA GLY A 208 -12.24 1.93 -26.80
C GLY A 208 -11.01 2.73 -27.25
N PHE A 209 -10.46 3.58 -26.38
CA PHE A 209 -9.22 4.32 -26.65
C PHE A 209 -7.96 3.44 -26.70
N GLY A 210 -7.91 2.37 -25.91
CA GLY A 210 -6.77 1.44 -25.88
C GLY A 210 -6.71 0.50 -27.08
N PHE A 211 -7.87 0.13 -27.65
CA PHE A 211 -7.97 -0.77 -28.81
C PHE A 211 -8.13 -0.03 -30.15
N ALA A 212 -8.61 1.21 -30.16
CA ALA A 212 -8.69 2.02 -31.39
C ALA A 212 -7.35 2.13 -32.17
N PRO A 213 -6.16 2.24 -31.54
CA PRO A 213 -4.89 2.32 -32.26
C PRO A 213 -4.49 0.99 -32.93
N THR A 214 -5.08 -0.14 -32.49
CA THR A 214 -4.75 -1.48 -33.02
C THR A 214 -5.61 -1.90 -34.21
N SER A 215 -6.68 -1.16 -34.50
CA SER A 215 -7.59 -1.42 -35.63
C SER A 215 -7.27 -0.63 -36.91
N TYR A 216 -6.23 0.20 -36.91
CA TYR A 216 -5.81 1.02 -38.05
C TYR A 216 -4.46 0.60 -38.68
N PHE A 217 -3.97 -0.61 -38.38
CA PHE A 217 -2.84 -1.23 -39.07
C PHE A 217 -3.17 -2.66 -39.47
#